data_AF-A0A7M1UR16-F1
#
_entry.id   AF-A0A7M1UR16-F1
#
_cell.length_a   1.000
_cell.length_b   1.000
_cell.length_c   1.000
_cell.angle_alpha   90.00
_cell.angle_beta   90.00
_cell.angle_gamma   90.00
#
_symmetry.space_group_name_H-M   'P 1'
#
loop_
_entity.id
_entity.type
_entity.pdbx_description
1 polymer ?
#
loop_
_entity_poly.entity_id
_entity_poly.type
_entity_poly.pdbx_seq_one_letter_code
_entity_poly.pdbx_strand_id
1 'polypeptide(L)'
;MSIGSEPNNVYTTPLIAGQYMVVGEVDVWTSVVNDSLILHVLYNITDPAWYLTEAHLAVATSLYDIPTTRTGNPIPGRFPYKAYGLWDQSYEFTVNLTEMFGIECPFETTLYIAAHAVVAKVDEYGSIVKTETAWGNGTRFTNRGNWGMYFTYTVSCEAGGMCYLNDDAETSWAYGMPFPGASWAMYVVYNGGEVTTDLIRAQHYDVGDVYIMVNGQNMVISIQLDDGYSISYYHIHVATSLDGIPQNRAGNPQIGLFEYQGEYTEITPSITLYLPLDEAEQSAETLYVAIHVGVATYTCSS
;
A
#
# COMPACT_ATOMS: atom_id res chain seq x y z
N MET A 1 -0.89 -18.65 -1.66
CA MET A 1 -0.18 -17.98 -0.55
C MET A 1 -0.70 -16.56 -0.54
N SER A 2 -1.51 -16.23 0.46
CA SER A 2 -2.06 -14.89 0.62
C SER A 2 -0.92 -14.01 1.14
N ILE A 3 -0.41 -13.13 0.29
CA ILE A 3 0.42 -12.01 0.74
C ILE A 3 -0.60 -11.00 1.27
N GLY A 4 -0.53 -10.69 2.56
CA GLY A 4 -1.36 -9.66 3.17
C GLY A 4 -1.12 -8.35 2.45
N SER A 5 -2.20 -7.62 2.15
CA SER A 5 -2.16 -6.24 1.67
C SER A 5 -1.18 -5.44 2.52
N GLU A 6 -0.15 -4.86 1.90
CA GLU A 6 0.75 -3.99 2.62
C GLU A 6 -0.04 -2.76 3.08
N PRO A 7 0.01 -2.39 4.38
CA PRO A 7 -0.75 -1.28 4.89
C PRO A 7 -0.28 0.02 4.24
N ASN A 8 -1.22 0.81 3.73
CA ASN A 8 -0.97 2.17 3.26
C ASN A 8 -0.33 3.00 4.39
N ASN A 9 0.99 3.20 4.30
CA ASN A 9 1.88 3.95 5.22
C ASN A 9 2.55 3.13 6.36
N VAL A 10 3.39 2.16 6.00
CA VAL A 10 4.36 1.54 6.93
C VAL A 10 5.53 2.50 7.21
N TYR A 11 5.78 2.80 8.48
CA TYR A 11 7.01 3.41 8.94
C TYR A 11 8.03 2.34 9.30
N THR A 12 9.20 2.38 8.65
CA THR A 12 10.29 1.41 8.88
C THR A 12 11.50 2.10 9.50
N THR A 13 12.10 1.47 10.52
CA THR A 13 13.39 1.90 11.09
C THR A 13 14.32 0.71 11.33
N PRO A 14 15.65 0.83 11.12
CA PRO A 14 16.59 -0.26 11.36
C PRO A 14 16.57 -0.78 12.81
N LEU A 15 16.63 -2.10 12.98
CA LEU A 15 16.87 -2.75 14.28
C LEU A 15 18.37 -2.91 14.49
N ILE A 16 18.96 -2.08 15.34
CA ILE A 16 20.40 -2.01 15.58
C ILE A 16 20.75 -2.84 16.81
N ALA A 17 21.48 -3.94 16.62
CA ALA A 17 22.09 -4.75 17.66
C ALA A 17 23.49 -4.26 18.05
N GLY A 18 23.85 -4.40 19.33
CA GLY A 18 25.21 -4.12 19.81
C GLY A 18 25.71 -2.70 19.49
N GLN A 19 24.79 -1.72 19.47
CA GLN A 19 25.00 -0.29 19.17
C GLN A 19 25.29 0.10 17.72
N TYR A 20 25.72 -0.83 16.84
CA TYR A 20 26.18 -0.47 15.50
C TYR A 20 25.81 -1.45 14.39
N MET A 21 25.25 -2.62 14.72
CA MET A 21 25.00 -3.69 13.75
C MET A 21 23.52 -3.71 13.39
N VAL A 22 23.16 -3.36 12.17
CA VAL A 22 21.79 -3.59 11.68
C VAL A 22 21.61 -5.10 11.49
N VAL A 23 20.63 -5.68 12.18
CA VAL A 23 20.29 -7.11 12.10
C VAL A 23 18.90 -7.34 11.52
N GLY A 24 18.14 -6.27 11.34
CA GLY A 24 16.74 -6.31 10.96
C GLY A 24 16.14 -4.91 10.91
N GLU A 25 14.82 -4.87 10.94
CA GLU A 25 13.99 -3.67 10.84
C GLU A 25 12.83 -3.76 11.84
N VAL A 26 12.27 -2.61 12.18
CA VAL A 26 11.03 -2.47 12.94
C VAL A 26 10.05 -1.71 12.06
N ASP A 27 8.97 -2.40 11.68
CA ASP A 27 7.90 -1.85 10.86
C ASP A 27 6.71 -1.47 11.75
N VAL A 28 6.14 -0.30 11.51
CA VAL A 28 5.03 0.25 12.29
C VAL A 28 3.94 0.76 11.35
N TRP A 29 2.73 0.30 11.56
CA TRP A 29 1.55 0.77 10.84
C TRP A 29 0.31 0.69 11.72
N THR A 30 -0.78 1.31 11.29
CA THR A 30 -2.08 1.21 11.95
C THR A 30 -3.09 0.53 11.05
N SER A 31 -3.99 -0.25 11.65
CA SER A 31 -5.22 -0.72 11.03
C SER A 31 -6.40 -0.38 11.95
N VAL A 32 -7.63 -0.44 11.44
CA VAL A 32 -8.82 -0.38 12.30
C VAL A 32 -9.46 -1.76 12.31
N VAL A 33 -9.84 -2.25 13.49
CA VAL A 33 -10.50 -3.54 13.66
C VAL A 33 -11.68 -3.32 14.60
N ASN A 34 -12.90 -3.56 14.11
CA ASN A 34 -14.14 -3.33 14.88
C ASN A 34 -14.19 -1.95 15.54
N ASP A 35 -14.03 -0.88 14.75
CA ASP A 35 -14.02 0.53 15.17
C ASP A 35 -12.91 0.90 16.18
N SER A 36 -11.96 -0.01 16.46
CA SER A 36 -10.79 0.26 17.28
C SER A 36 -9.55 0.45 16.43
N LEU A 37 -8.81 1.52 16.67
CA LEU A 37 -7.53 1.77 16.03
C LEU A 37 -6.45 0.87 16.66
N ILE A 38 -5.87 0.00 15.84
CA ILE A 38 -4.83 -0.95 16.22
C ILE A 38 -3.49 -0.50 15.64
N LEU A 39 -2.50 -0.31 16.51
CA LEU A 39 -1.10 -0.16 16.11
C LEU A 39 -0.47 -1.54 16.00
N HIS A 40 0.22 -1.77 14.89
CA HIS A 40 1.05 -2.94 14.66
C HIS A 40 2.52 -2.53 14.74
N VAL A 41 3.32 -3.32 15.46
CA VAL A 41 4.77 -3.14 15.56
C VAL A 41 5.44 -4.48 15.31
N LEU A 42 5.98 -4.65 14.12
CA LEU A 42 6.64 -5.86 13.66
C LEU A 42 8.15 -5.71 13.80
N TYR A 43 8.76 -6.63 14.54
CA TYR A 43 10.20 -6.83 14.55
C TYR A 43 10.51 -7.84 13.46
N ASN A 44 11.39 -7.50 12.53
CA ASN A 44 11.76 -8.38 11.42
C ASN A 44 13.28 -8.48 11.31
N ILE A 45 13.84 -9.68 11.48
CA ILE A 45 15.26 -9.99 11.35
C ILE A 45 15.55 -10.30 9.88
N THR A 46 16.42 -9.51 9.27
CA THR A 46 16.77 -9.63 7.85
C THR A 46 18.09 -10.38 7.64
N ASP A 47 18.95 -10.47 8.67
CA ASP A 47 20.14 -11.33 8.63
C ASP A 47 19.78 -12.77 9.06
N PRO A 48 19.87 -13.76 8.15
CA PRO A 48 19.41 -15.12 8.41
C PRO A 48 20.16 -15.85 9.53
N ALA A 49 21.35 -15.35 9.92
CA ALA A 49 22.11 -15.93 11.02
C ALA A 49 21.61 -15.48 12.40
N TRP A 50 20.71 -14.49 12.47
CA TRP A 50 20.18 -13.95 13.72
C TRP A 50 18.73 -14.38 13.97
N TYR A 51 18.37 -14.39 15.25
CA TYR A 51 17.05 -14.73 15.76
C TYR A 51 16.68 -13.80 16.91
N LEU A 52 15.40 -13.46 17.03
CA LEU A 52 14.83 -12.83 18.22
C LEU A 52 14.73 -13.89 19.31
N THR A 53 15.25 -13.59 20.50
CA THR A 53 15.04 -14.41 21.70
C THR A 53 14.08 -13.75 22.69
N GLU A 54 14.06 -12.41 22.70
CA GLU A 54 13.10 -11.61 23.48
C GLU A 54 12.74 -10.34 22.69
N ALA A 55 11.50 -9.87 22.86
CA ALA A 55 11.04 -8.59 22.33
C ALA A 55 10.32 -7.81 23.43
N HIS A 56 10.62 -6.52 23.55
CA HIS A 56 10.07 -5.61 24.56
C HIS A 56 9.63 -4.30 23.87
N LEU A 57 8.38 -3.92 24.05
CA LEU A 57 7.79 -2.75 23.43
C LEU A 57 7.12 -1.86 24.48
N ALA A 58 7.45 -0.56 24.44
CA ALA A 58 6.65 0.47 25.06
C ALA A 58 6.15 1.47 24.01
N VAL A 59 4.86 1.80 24.10
CA VAL A 59 4.17 2.78 23.27
C VAL A 59 3.51 3.76 24.23
N ALA A 60 3.65 5.06 23.98
CA ALA A 60 3.05 6.11 24.80
C ALA A 60 2.76 7.38 24.00
N THR A 61 1.80 8.19 24.42
CA THR A 61 1.52 9.53 23.85
C THR A 61 2.45 10.61 24.41
N SER A 62 3.21 10.29 25.44
CA SER A 62 4.24 11.14 26.05
C SER A 62 5.48 10.30 26.38
N LEU A 63 6.67 10.83 26.09
CA LEU A 63 7.94 10.17 26.40
C LEU A 63 8.09 9.88 27.91
N TYR A 64 7.48 10.70 28.77
CA TYR A 64 7.55 10.54 30.23
C TYR A 64 6.81 9.31 30.75
N ASP A 65 5.88 8.75 29.97
CA ASP A 65 5.10 7.58 30.34
C ASP A 65 5.83 6.27 30.01
N ILE A 66 6.93 6.34 29.25
CA ILE A 66 7.79 5.18 29.02
C ILE A 66 8.58 4.88 30.29
N PRO A 67 8.56 3.61 30.80
CA PRO A 67 9.29 3.24 32.01
C PRO A 67 10.79 3.52 31.93
N THR A 68 11.23 4.51 32.70
CA THR A 68 12.64 4.91 32.82
C THR A 68 13.11 4.91 34.28
N THR A 69 14.42 4.87 34.46
CA THR A 69 15.06 5.13 35.75
C THR A 69 14.98 6.61 36.10
N ARG A 70 15.29 6.97 37.35
CA ARG A 70 15.38 8.39 37.77
C ARG A 70 16.37 9.22 36.95
N THR A 71 17.34 8.59 36.29
CA THR A 71 18.33 9.25 35.43
C THR A 71 17.94 9.24 33.94
N GLY A 72 16.73 8.78 33.61
CA GLY A 72 16.15 8.81 32.26
C GLY A 72 16.45 7.57 31.40
N ASN A 73 17.28 6.64 31.87
CA ASN A 73 17.57 5.41 31.11
C ASN A 73 16.32 4.51 31.04
N PRO A 74 15.93 3.99 29.87
CA PRO A 74 14.76 3.11 29.74
C PRO A 74 15.01 1.77 30.44
N ILE A 75 13.92 1.14 30.90
CA ILE A 75 13.92 -0.14 31.60
C ILE A 75 13.10 -1.17 30.79
N PRO A 76 13.70 -1.85 29.78
CA PRO A 76 12.96 -2.77 28.90
C PRO A 76 12.15 -3.84 29.64
N GLY A 77 12.69 -4.43 30.72
CA GLY A 77 11.96 -5.43 31.52
C GLY A 77 10.69 -4.89 32.21
N ARG A 78 10.50 -3.57 32.27
CA ARG A 78 9.29 -2.90 32.77
C ARG A 78 8.36 -2.40 31.67
N PHE A 79 8.70 -2.60 30.40
CA PHE A 79 7.83 -2.19 29.31
C PHE A 79 6.49 -2.96 29.37
N PRO A 80 5.37 -2.35 28.93
CA PRO A 80 4.05 -2.98 28.98
C PRO A 80 3.96 -4.25 28.15
N TYR A 81 4.57 -4.27 26.96
CA TYR A 81 4.49 -5.38 26.00
C TYR A 81 5.80 -6.13 25.92
N LYS A 82 5.74 -7.46 26.13
CA LYS A 82 6.93 -8.31 26.24
C LYS A 82 6.65 -9.70 25.71
N ALA A 83 7.64 -10.28 25.03
CA ALA A 83 7.67 -11.65 24.58
C ALA A 83 9.04 -12.26 24.91
N TYR A 84 9.03 -13.49 25.42
CA TYR A 84 10.22 -14.21 25.89
C TYR A 84 10.29 -15.59 25.25
N GLY A 85 11.49 -16.16 25.20
CA GLY A 85 11.68 -17.53 24.69
C GLY A 85 11.33 -17.66 23.21
N LEU A 86 11.42 -16.55 22.48
CA LEU A 86 11.32 -16.55 21.02
C LEU A 86 12.51 -17.30 20.43
N TRP A 87 12.33 -17.81 19.22
CA TRP A 87 13.40 -18.31 18.35
C TRP A 87 13.01 -18.09 16.89
N ASP A 88 12.48 -16.90 16.65
CA ASP A 88 11.84 -16.53 15.40
C ASP A 88 12.60 -15.38 14.76
N GLN A 89 12.47 -15.26 13.44
CA GLN A 89 13.02 -14.12 12.71
C GLN A 89 12.04 -12.96 12.64
N SER A 90 10.80 -13.14 13.05
CA SER A 90 9.82 -12.06 13.11
C SER A 90 8.91 -12.20 14.33
N TYR A 91 8.51 -11.07 14.92
CA TYR A 91 7.51 -11.05 15.97
C TYR A 91 6.74 -9.74 15.96
N GLU A 92 5.42 -9.81 16.05
CA GLU A 92 4.53 -8.66 15.99
C GLU A 92 3.84 -8.42 17.35
N PHE A 93 3.81 -7.16 17.78
CA PHE A 93 2.88 -6.71 18.81
C PHE A 93 1.74 -5.92 18.17
N THR A 94 0.54 -6.16 18.67
CA THR A 94 -0.63 -5.33 18.39
C THR A 94 -1.04 -4.56 19.64
N VAL A 95 -1.36 -3.29 19.47
CA VAL A 95 -1.74 -2.37 20.55
C VAL A 95 -3.03 -1.66 20.16
N ASN A 96 -4.09 -1.87 20.93
CA ASN A 96 -5.35 -1.15 20.72
C ASN A 96 -5.22 0.29 21.25
N LEU A 97 -4.97 1.24 20.35
CA LEU A 97 -4.77 2.65 20.66
C LEU A 97 -6.05 3.32 21.18
N THR A 98 -7.21 2.91 20.68
CA THR A 98 -8.51 3.42 21.13
C THR A 98 -8.76 3.02 22.58
N GLU A 99 -8.61 1.74 22.92
CA GLU A 99 -8.81 1.27 24.30
C GLU A 99 -7.76 1.82 25.26
N MET A 100 -6.50 1.89 24.85
CA MET A 100 -5.39 2.24 25.75
C MET A 100 -5.24 3.74 25.98
N PHE A 101 -5.45 4.54 24.93
CA PHE A 101 -5.13 5.97 24.95
C PHE A 101 -6.34 6.86 24.66
N GLY A 102 -7.51 6.28 24.35
CA GLY A 102 -8.67 7.05 23.89
C GLY A 102 -8.39 7.76 22.57
N ILE A 103 -7.44 7.24 21.77
CA ILE A 103 -7.14 7.81 20.47
C ILE A 103 -8.26 7.38 19.53
N GLU A 104 -9.03 8.37 19.10
CA GLU A 104 -10.09 8.26 18.12
C GLU A 104 -9.76 9.19 16.94
N CYS A 105 -10.27 8.87 15.76
CA CYS A 105 -10.12 9.72 14.57
C CYS A 105 -11.18 10.84 14.63
N PRO A 106 -11.00 12.04 14.01
CA PRO A 106 -9.97 12.50 13.09
C PRO A 106 -8.77 13.22 13.75
N PHE A 107 -8.11 12.64 14.75
CA PHE A 107 -7.02 13.34 15.43
C PHE A 107 -5.65 12.80 15.02
N GLU A 108 -4.70 13.71 14.81
CA GLU A 108 -3.30 13.34 14.75
C GLU A 108 -2.74 13.17 16.16
N THR A 109 -2.13 12.02 16.43
CA THR A 109 -1.45 11.78 17.70
C THR A 109 -0.05 11.24 17.45
N THR A 110 0.95 11.93 17.98
CA THR A 110 2.32 11.43 17.98
C THR A 110 2.52 10.43 19.10
N LEU A 111 2.89 9.21 18.73
CA LEU A 111 3.32 8.15 19.64
C LEU A 111 4.84 8.16 19.78
N TYR A 112 5.31 7.88 20.99
CA TYR A 112 6.69 7.57 21.33
C TYR A 112 6.82 6.06 21.48
N ILE A 113 7.66 5.45 20.64
CA ILE A 113 7.81 4.00 20.55
C ILE A 113 9.24 3.62 20.93
N ALA A 114 9.36 2.76 21.94
CA ALA A 114 10.61 2.19 22.40
C ALA A 114 10.60 0.69 22.09
N ALA A 115 11.21 0.34 20.96
CA ALA A 115 11.30 -1.04 20.48
C ALA A 115 12.67 -1.63 20.85
N HIS A 116 12.68 -2.57 21.79
CA HIS A 116 13.89 -3.26 22.27
C HIS A 116 13.78 -4.75 22.01
N ALA A 117 14.87 -5.38 21.60
CA ALA A 117 14.95 -6.83 21.44
C ALA A 117 16.23 -7.40 22.07
N VAL A 118 16.21 -8.70 22.36
CA VAL A 118 17.41 -9.50 22.58
C VAL A 118 17.53 -10.45 21.40
N VAL A 119 18.70 -10.45 20.77
CA VAL A 119 18.96 -11.22 19.55
C VAL A 119 20.15 -12.16 19.74
N ALA A 120 20.07 -13.34 19.12
CA ALA A 120 21.13 -14.34 19.15
C ALA A 120 21.56 -14.71 17.73
N LYS A 121 22.87 -14.73 17.49
CA LYS A 121 23.47 -15.23 16.26
C LYS A 121 23.83 -16.69 16.42
N VAL A 122 23.51 -17.51 15.43
CA VAL A 122 23.87 -18.93 15.38
C VAL A 122 24.88 -19.21 14.27
N ASP A 123 25.66 -20.28 14.44
CA ASP A 123 26.51 -20.82 13.38
C ASP A 123 25.77 -21.84 12.50
N GLU A 124 26.48 -22.43 11.53
CA GLU A 124 25.96 -23.45 10.62
C GLU A 124 25.45 -24.74 11.33
N TYR A 125 25.84 -24.95 12.58
CA TYR A 125 25.42 -26.08 13.40
C TYR A 125 24.29 -25.71 14.38
N GLY A 126 23.77 -24.48 14.31
CA GLY A 126 22.72 -23.98 15.20
C GLY A 126 23.21 -23.62 16.61
N SER A 127 24.52 -23.53 16.83
CA SER A 127 25.08 -23.13 18.13
C SER A 127 25.11 -21.60 18.25
N ILE A 128 24.68 -21.07 19.40
CA ILE A 128 24.71 -19.63 19.67
C ILE A 128 26.17 -19.17 19.76
N VAL A 129 26.58 -18.30 18.84
CA VAL A 129 27.93 -17.72 18.79
C VAL A 129 27.97 -16.28 19.32
N LYS A 130 26.82 -15.61 19.38
CA LYS A 130 26.73 -14.23 19.87
C LYS A 130 25.34 -13.91 20.38
N THR A 131 25.25 -13.09 21.43
CA THR A 131 23.99 -12.51 21.92
C THR A 131 24.17 -11.01 22.09
N GLU A 132 23.20 -10.23 21.65
CA GLU A 132 23.22 -8.76 21.72
C GLU A 132 21.85 -8.23 22.12
N THR A 133 21.81 -7.04 22.71
CA THR A 133 20.58 -6.25 22.76
C THR A 133 20.45 -5.43 21.50
N ALA A 134 19.22 -5.18 21.07
CA ALA A 134 18.90 -4.41 19.89
C ALA A 134 17.83 -3.36 20.19
N TRP A 135 17.87 -2.25 19.44
CA TRP A 135 16.87 -1.19 19.51
C TRP A 135 16.44 -0.76 18.11
N GLY A 136 15.16 -0.47 17.93
CA GLY A 136 14.68 0.28 16.78
C GLY A 136 15.38 1.63 16.75
N ASN A 137 15.98 1.96 15.60
CA ASN A 137 16.81 3.14 15.45
C ASN A 137 15.99 4.41 15.66
N GLY A 138 16.58 5.40 16.33
CA GLY A 138 15.90 6.64 16.66
C GLY A 138 16.72 7.54 17.57
N THR A 139 16.02 8.31 18.40
CA THR A 139 16.61 9.23 19.36
C THR A 139 16.97 8.51 20.65
N ARG A 140 18.16 8.78 21.21
CA ARG A 140 18.54 8.23 22.52
C ARG A 140 17.69 8.84 23.65
N PHE A 141 17.26 8.00 24.60
CA PHE A 141 16.60 8.48 25.82
C PHE A 141 17.49 9.40 26.66
N THR A 142 18.80 9.13 26.70
CA THR A 142 19.77 9.95 27.42
C THR A 142 21.10 10.01 26.68
N ASN A 143 21.84 11.11 26.88
CA ASN A 143 23.21 11.26 26.38
C ASN A 143 24.26 10.57 27.28
N ARG A 144 23.85 9.96 28.39
CA ARG A 144 24.75 9.36 29.39
C ARG A 144 24.14 8.08 29.97
N GLY A 145 24.84 6.97 29.81
CA GLY A 145 24.43 5.69 30.35
C GLY A 145 24.18 4.68 29.23
N ASN A 146 23.04 4.01 29.27
CA ASN A 146 22.71 3.02 28.25
C ASN A 146 22.40 3.70 26.91
N TRP A 147 22.30 2.87 25.86
CA TRP A 147 22.10 3.32 24.50
C TRP A 147 20.66 3.15 24.02
N GLY A 148 19.70 3.05 24.94
CA GLY A 148 18.32 2.85 24.58
C GLY A 148 17.78 4.01 23.73
N MET A 149 17.01 3.64 22.71
CA MET A 149 16.46 4.56 21.73
C MET A 149 14.93 4.50 21.73
N TYR A 150 14.31 5.59 21.28
CA TYR A 150 12.92 5.64 20.89
C TYR A 150 12.82 6.33 19.53
N PHE A 151 11.75 6.08 18.82
CA PHE A 151 11.36 6.86 17.65
C PHE A 151 9.91 7.31 17.81
N THR A 152 9.50 8.23 16.95
CA THR A 152 8.15 8.76 16.96
C THR A 152 7.40 8.27 15.75
N TYR A 153 6.15 7.91 15.93
CA TYR A 153 5.21 7.58 14.87
C TYR A 153 3.98 8.46 15.02
N THR A 154 3.68 9.29 14.03
CA THR A 154 2.47 10.10 14.05
C THR A 154 1.35 9.27 13.45
N VAL A 155 0.39 8.91 14.30
CA VAL A 155 -0.87 8.36 13.87
C VAL A 155 -1.64 9.50 13.22
N SER A 156 -1.76 9.46 11.90
CA SER A 156 -2.71 10.26 11.14
C SER A 156 -3.85 9.34 10.75
N CYS A 157 -4.96 9.39 11.49
CA CYS A 157 -6.20 8.82 11.03
C CYS A 157 -7.18 9.96 10.81
N GLU A 158 -7.45 10.26 9.53
CA GLU A 158 -8.54 11.16 9.19
C GLU A 158 -9.86 10.46 9.52
N ALA A 159 -10.91 11.22 9.85
CA ALA A 159 -12.28 10.69 9.87
C ALA A 159 -12.72 10.51 8.42
N GLY A 160 -12.03 9.64 7.71
CA GLY A 160 -12.48 8.96 6.52
C GLY A 160 -12.56 7.51 6.94
N GLY A 161 -13.77 6.99 7.04
CA GLY A 161 -14.02 5.61 7.42
C GLY A 161 -13.10 4.63 6.73
N MET A 162 -12.85 3.47 7.35
CA MET A 162 -12.25 2.37 6.59
C MET A 162 -13.13 2.10 5.38
N CYS A 163 -12.58 2.38 4.21
CA CYS A 163 -13.20 2.12 2.94
C CYS A 163 -12.93 0.66 2.58
N TYR A 164 -13.99 -0.10 2.33
CA TYR A 164 -13.90 -1.45 1.84
C TYR A 164 -14.38 -1.48 0.40
N LEU A 165 -13.63 -2.18 -0.46
CA LEU A 165 -14.10 -2.49 -1.81
C LEU A 165 -15.33 -3.37 -1.73
N ASN A 166 -16.37 -2.95 -2.44
CA ASN A 166 -17.53 -3.79 -2.66
C ASN A 166 -17.22 -4.78 -3.80
N ASP A 167 -17.74 -6.00 -3.70
CA ASP A 167 -17.64 -7.01 -4.77
C ASP A 167 -18.73 -6.76 -5.83
N ASP A 168 -18.69 -5.58 -6.45
CA ASP A 168 -19.71 -5.06 -7.37
C ASP A 168 -19.10 -4.43 -8.64
N ALA A 169 -17.93 -4.92 -9.05
CA ALA A 169 -17.25 -4.43 -10.24
C ALA A 169 -18.16 -4.52 -11.47
N GLU A 170 -18.45 -3.38 -12.07
CA GLU A 170 -19.25 -3.29 -13.30
C GLU A 170 -18.39 -2.83 -14.47
N THR A 171 -18.81 -3.23 -15.67
CA THR A 171 -18.16 -2.83 -16.93
C THR A 171 -18.30 -1.34 -17.16
N SER A 172 -17.20 -0.70 -17.54
CA SER A 172 -17.10 0.71 -17.93
C SER A 172 -16.29 0.89 -19.20
N TRP A 173 -16.63 1.89 -20.00
CA TRP A 173 -15.91 2.24 -21.23
C TRP A 173 -15.62 3.74 -21.29
N ALA A 174 -14.45 4.12 -21.78
CA ALA A 174 -14.19 5.50 -22.12
C ALA A 174 -15.20 5.95 -23.19
N TYR A 175 -15.83 7.10 -22.97
CA TYR A 175 -16.86 7.62 -23.86
C TYR A 175 -16.26 7.93 -25.25
N GLY A 176 -17.00 7.57 -26.30
CA GLY A 176 -16.49 7.69 -27.65
C GLY A 176 -17.46 7.18 -28.70
N MET A 177 -16.92 6.63 -29.78
CA MET A 177 -17.72 6.05 -30.85
C MET A 177 -18.13 4.62 -30.51
N PRO A 178 -19.38 4.21 -30.78
CA PRO A 178 -19.81 2.84 -30.55
C PRO A 178 -19.10 1.87 -31.50
N PHE A 179 -18.76 0.69 -30.99
CA PHE A 179 -18.39 -0.42 -31.85
C PHE A 179 -19.56 -0.80 -32.78
N PRO A 180 -19.29 -1.34 -33.99
CA PRO A 180 -20.31 -1.62 -34.98
C PRO A 180 -21.27 -2.76 -34.60
N GLY A 181 -20.90 -3.60 -33.63
CA GLY A 181 -21.76 -4.66 -33.13
C GLY A 181 -22.89 -4.20 -32.23
N ALA A 182 -23.73 -5.14 -31.79
CA ALA A 182 -24.92 -4.87 -30.97
C ALA A 182 -24.62 -4.68 -29.47
N SER A 183 -23.37 -4.40 -29.10
CA SER A 183 -22.96 -4.06 -27.73
C SER A 183 -22.91 -2.55 -27.52
N TRP A 184 -22.84 -2.11 -26.28
CA TRP A 184 -22.69 -0.70 -25.92
C TRP A 184 -21.22 -0.25 -25.80
N ALA A 185 -20.28 -1.13 -26.13
CA ALA A 185 -18.86 -0.83 -26.05
C ALA A 185 -18.49 0.37 -26.94
N MET A 186 -17.49 1.13 -26.49
CA MET A 186 -17.03 2.34 -27.15
C MET A 186 -15.53 2.32 -27.39
N TYR A 187 -15.07 3.07 -28.38
CA TYR A 187 -13.66 3.36 -28.60
C TYR A 187 -13.47 4.86 -28.82
N VAL A 188 -12.29 5.36 -28.46
CA VAL A 188 -11.89 6.75 -28.66
C VAL A 188 -11.11 6.86 -29.96
N VAL A 189 -11.43 7.85 -30.78
CA VAL A 189 -10.63 8.24 -31.94
C VAL A 189 -9.68 9.35 -31.51
N TYR A 190 -8.39 9.03 -31.43
CA TYR A 190 -7.34 9.93 -31.00
C TYR A 190 -6.59 10.49 -32.22
N ASN A 191 -6.53 11.82 -32.34
CA ASN A 191 -5.88 12.54 -33.47
C ASN A 191 -4.68 13.39 -33.02
N GLY A 192 -4.05 13.04 -31.90
CA GLY A 192 -2.96 13.82 -31.30
C GLY A 192 -3.40 14.82 -30.23
N GLY A 193 -2.43 15.39 -29.52
CA GLY A 193 -2.65 16.31 -28.40
C GLY A 193 -3.02 15.61 -27.09
N GLU A 194 -3.58 16.37 -26.16
CA GLU A 194 -4.20 15.83 -24.94
C GLU A 194 -5.71 15.73 -25.15
N VAL A 195 -6.27 14.55 -24.90
CA VAL A 195 -7.70 14.26 -25.02
C VAL A 195 -8.22 13.83 -23.65
N THR A 196 -9.36 14.40 -23.24
CA THR A 196 -10.09 13.98 -22.03
C THR A 196 -11.47 13.51 -22.45
N THR A 197 -11.94 12.42 -21.85
CA THR A 197 -13.29 11.90 -22.04
C THR A 197 -13.80 11.19 -20.79
N ASP A 198 -15.11 11.19 -20.60
CA ASP A 198 -15.80 10.54 -19.48
C ASP A 198 -15.58 9.02 -19.49
N LEU A 199 -15.66 8.39 -18.32
CA LEU A 199 -15.68 6.94 -18.13
C LEU A 199 -17.10 6.51 -17.76
N ILE A 200 -17.78 5.80 -18.67
CA ILE A 200 -19.19 5.44 -18.49
C ILE A 200 -19.33 4.01 -17.97
N ARG A 201 -19.77 3.88 -16.72
CA ARG A 201 -20.10 2.62 -16.02
C ARG A 201 -21.53 2.19 -16.31
N ALA A 202 -21.71 0.88 -16.57
CA ALA A 202 -23.01 0.24 -16.74
C ALA A 202 -23.96 0.99 -17.71
N GLN A 203 -23.42 1.48 -18.84
CA GLN A 203 -24.13 2.23 -19.91
C GLN A 203 -24.63 3.63 -19.56
N HIS A 204 -24.56 4.07 -18.30
CA HIS A 204 -25.36 5.21 -17.85
C HIS A 204 -24.64 6.18 -16.91
N TYR A 205 -23.72 5.70 -16.10
CA TYR A 205 -23.13 6.49 -15.03
C TYR A 205 -21.76 6.97 -15.45
N ASP A 206 -21.59 8.28 -15.57
CA ASP A 206 -20.27 8.88 -15.56
C ASP A 206 -19.67 8.69 -14.15
N VAL A 207 -18.48 8.09 -14.08
CA VAL A 207 -17.78 7.75 -12.84
C VAL A 207 -16.36 8.31 -12.79
N GLY A 208 -16.03 9.24 -13.69
CA GLY A 208 -14.75 9.92 -13.74
C GLY A 208 -14.23 10.12 -15.15
N ASP A 209 -12.95 10.50 -15.25
CA ASP A 209 -12.33 10.95 -16.49
C ASP A 209 -11.20 10.02 -16.95
N VAL A 210 -11.04 9.95 -18.27
CA VAL A 210 -9.92 9.32 -18.96
C VAL A 210 -9.15 10.36 -19.75
N TYR A 211 -7.85 10.47 -19.47
CA TYR A 211 -6.91 11.37 -20.13
C TYR A 211 -5.98 10.56 -21.03
N ILE A 212 -5.84 10.97 -22.28
CA ILE A 212 -5.06 10.27 -23.30
C ILE A 212 -4.13 11.26 -23.97
N MET A 213 -2.85 10.94 -24.01
CA MET A 213 -1.84 11.73 -24.73
C MET A 213 -0.72 10.83 -25.24
N VAL A 214 0.07 11.31 -26.19
CA VAL A 214 1.34 10.67 -26.58
C VAL A 214 2.50 11.40 -25.92
N ASN A 215 3.38 10.65 -25.25
CA ASN A 215 4.62 11.16 -24.67
C ASN A 215 5.80 10.26 -25.09
N GLY A 216 6.64 10.78 -25.98
CA GLY A 216 7.73 10.02 -26.56
C GLY A 216 7.20 8.88 -27.44
N GLN A 217 7.59 7.64 -27.12
CA GLN A 217 7.17 6.43 -27.83
C GLN A 217 5.96 5.73 -27.18
N ASN A 218 5.38 6.34 -26.15
CA ASN A 218 4.26 5.74 -25.42
C ASN A 218 2.99 6.57 -25.58
N MET A 219 1.86 5.89 -25.66
CA MET A 219 0.57 6.47 -25.30
C MET A 219 0.42 6.42 -23.77
N VAL A 220 0.19 7.59 -23.17
CA VAL A 220 -0.08 7.73 -21.74
C VAL A 220 -1.58 7.80 -21.54
N ILE A 221 -2.12 6.88 -20.74
CA ILE A 221 -3.53 6.86 -20.36
C ILE A 221 -3.62 7.02 -18.85
N SER A 222 -4.24 8.10 -18.39
CA SER A 222 -4.57 8.30 -16.98
C SER A 222 -6.07 8.17 -16.80
N ILE A 223 -6.49 7.34 -15.85
CA ILE A 223 -7.90 7.19 -15.45
C ILE A 223 -8.02 7.75 -14.04
N GLN A 224 -8.97 8.64 -13.81
CA GLN A 224 -9.28 9.21 -12.50
C GLN A 224 -10.78 9.03 -12.24
N LEU A 225 -11.12 8.32 -11.18
CA LEU A 225 -12.50 8.08 -10.80
C LEU A 225 -13.01 9.13 -9.82
N ASP A 226 -14.32 9.37 -9.87
CA ASP A 226 -15.03 10.13 -8.85
C ASP A 226 -15.01 9.42 -7.50
N ASP A 227 -15.20 10.19 -6.41
CA ASP A 227 -15.25 9.66 -5.05
C ASP A 227 -16.32 8.56 -4.90
N GLY A 228 -15.96 7.47 -4.23
CA GLY A 228 -16.79 6.28 -4.04
C GLY A 228 -16.56 5.16 -5.06
N TYR A 229 -15.71 5.36 -6.07
CA TYR A 229 -15.39 4.36 -7.09
C TYR A 229 -13.93 3.91 -7.06
N SER A 230 -13.70 2.67 -7.47
CA SER A 230 -12.36 2.07 -7.56
C SER A 230 -12.20 1.22 -8.82
N ILE A 231 -11.01 1.26 -9.39
CA ILE A 231 -10.61 0.40 -10.50
C ILE A 231 -10.36 -1.01 -9.95
N SER A 232 -11.00 -2.02 -10.56
CA SER A 232 -10.77 -3.44 -10.26
C SER A 232 -9.91 -4.10 -11.32
N TYR A 233 -10.08 -3.74 -12.60
CA TYR A 233 -9.26 -4.23 -13.71
C TYR A 233 -9.36 -3.31 -14.92
N TYR A 234 -8.44 -3.46 -15.87
CA TYR A 234 -8.51 -2.79 -17.17
C TYR A 234 -8.14 -3.73 -18.31
N HIS A 235 -8.68 -3.45 -19.48
CA HIS A 235 -8.31 -4.02 -20.77
C HIS A 235 -8.20 -2.86 -21.77
N ILE A 236 -7.04 -2.69 -22.40
CA ILE A 236 -6.78 -1.60 -23.34
C ILE A 236 -6.13 -2.14 -24.61
N HIS A 237 -6.57 -1.62 -25.75
CA HIS A 237 -5.94 -1.88 -27.04
C HIS A 237 -5.84 -0.59 -27.84
N VAL A 238 -4.72 -0.40 -28.52
CA VAL A 238 -4.45 0.70 -29.44
C VAL A 238 -4.29 0.11 -30.84
N ALA A 239 -4.78 0.80 -31.87
CA ALA A 239 -4.62 0.38 -33.24
C ALA A 239 -4.66 1.57 -34.20
N THR A 240 -4.08 1.42 -35.39
CA THR A 240 -4.15 2.43 -36.46
C THR A 240 -5.47 2.40 -37.24
N SER A 241 -6.36 1.45 -36.96
CA SER A 241 -7.69 1.34 -37.55
C SER A 241 -8.65 0.60 -36.61
N LEU A 242 -9.96 0.82 -36.77
CA LEU A 242 -10.97 0.12 -35.98
C LEU A 242 -10.89 -1.41 -36.15
N ASP A 243 -10.66 -1.89 -37.37
CA ASP A 243 -10.53 -3.32 -37.67
C ASP A 243 -9.26 -3.94 -37.04
N GLY A 244 -8.29 -3.11 -36.63
CA GLY A 244 -7.12 -3.54 -35.87
C GLY A 244 -7.45 -3.92 -34.43
N ILE A 245 -8.53 -3.38 -33.86
CA ILE A 245 -8.99 -3.77 -32.52
C ILE A 245 -9.64 -5.16 -32.60
N PRO A 246 -9.24 -6.12 -31.75
CA PRO A 246 -9.82 -7.47 -31.72
C PRO A 246 -11.35 -7.45 -31.55
N GLN A 247 -12.06 -7.97 -32.55
CA GLN A 247 -13.52 -8.00 -32.62
C GLN A 247 -14.04 -9.35 -33.14
N ASN A 248 -15.23 -9.73 -32.69
CA ASN A 248 -15.94 -10.87 -33.26
C ASN A 248 -16.55 -10.51 -34.63
N ARG A 249 -17.12 -11.50 -35.34
CA ARG A 249 -17.75 -11.29 -36.66
C ARG A 249 -18.91 -10.29 -36.66
N ALA A 250 -19.55 -10.08 -35.51
CA ALA A 250 -20.64 -9.13 -35.38
C ALA A 250 -20.14 -7.70 -35.10
N GLY A 251 -18.83 -7.50 -34.90
CA GLY A 251 -18.25 -6.20 -34.59
C GLY A 251 -18.27 -5.83 -33.10
N ASN A 252 -18.47 -6.80 -32.20
CA ASN A 252 -18.29 -6.56 -30.77
C ASN A 252 -16.82 -6.77 -30.39
N PRO A 253 -16.23 -5.92 -29.53
CA PRO A 253 -14.86 -6.09 -29.09
C PRO A 253 -14.68 -7.38 -28.28
N GLN A 254 -13.51 -8.00 -28.42
CA GLN A 254 -13.10 -9.17 -27.66
C GLN A 254 -12.09 -8.76 -26.60
N ILE A 255 -12.57 -8.21 -25.48
CA ILE A 255 -11.75 -7.61 -24.41
C ILE A 255 -10.63 -8.52 -23.89
N GLY A 256 -10.84 -9.84 -23.83
CA GLY A 256 -9.80 -10.80 -23.40
C GLY A 256 -8.67 -11.03 -24.41
N LEU A 257 -8.73 -10.37 -25.57
CA LEU A 257 -7.66 -10.34 -26.57
C LEU A 257 -6.98 -8.96 -26.65
N PHE A 258 -7.36 -8.02 -25.80
CA PHE A 258 -6.72 -6.71 -25.76
C PHE A 258 -5.28 -6.85 -25.26
N GLU A 259 -4.39 -5.98 -25.75
CA GLU A 259 -2.95 -6.16 -25.58
C GLU A 259 -2.52 -5.85 -24.14
N TYR A 260 -3.11 -4.82 -23.55
CA TYR A 260 -2.78 -4.33 -22.22
C TYR A 260 -3.88 -4.69 -21.25
N GLN A 261 -3.52 -5.32 -20.15
CA GLN A 261 -4.48 -5.70 -19.12
C GLN A 261 -3.82 -5.76 -17.74
N GLY A 262 -4.60 -5.53 -16.71
CA GLY A 262 -4.16 -5.61 -15.32
C GLY A 262 -5.34 -5.63 -14.36
N GLU A 263 -5.07 -6.03 -13.12
CA GLU A 263 -6.05 -6.21 -12.05
C GLU A 263 -5.56 -5.51 -10.77
N TYR A 264 -6.51 -5.06 -9.95
CA TYR A 264 -6.28 -4.38 -8.68
C TYR A 264 -7.20 -4.98 -7.62
N THR A 265 -6.64 -5.29 -6.46
CA THR A 265 -7.36 -5.88 -5.31
C THR A 265 -7.54 -4.88 -4.16
N GLU A 266 -7.05 -3.65 -4.32
CA GLU A 266 -7.09 -2.57 -3.34
C GLU A 266 -7.78 -1.34 -3.93
N ILE A 267 -8.26 -0.42 -3.07
CA ILE A 267 -8.94 0.80 -3.52
C ILE A 267 -7.99 1.62 -4.37
N THR A 268 -8.32 1.71 -5.65
CA THR A 268 -7.51 2.32 -6.70
C THR A 268 -8.35 3.39 -7.41
N PRO A 269 -8.38 4.62 -6.89
CA PRO A 269 -9.20 5.70 -7.46
C PRO A 269 -8.60 6.28 -8.74
N SER A 270 -7.31 6.04 -9.02
CA SER A 270 -6.68 6.46 -10.27
C SER A 270 -5.51 5.58 -10.64
N ILE A 271 -5.22 5.51 -11.94
CA ILE A 271 -4.02 4.87 -12.50
C ILE A 271 -3.45 5.73 -13.63
N THR A 272 -2.16 5.58 -13.91
CA THR A 272 -1.52 6.11 -15.12
C THR A 272 -0.68 5.02 -15.76
N LEU A 273 -0.97 4.75 -17.03
CA LEU A 273 -0.35 3.69 -17.81
C LEU A 273 0.48 4.29 -18.94
N TYR A 274 1.63 3.68 -19.21
CA TYR A 274 2.51 4.02 -20.32
C TYR A 274 2.51 2.84 -21.29
N LEU A 275 1.76 2.96 -22.38
CA LEU A 275 1.58 1.91 -23.38
C LEU A 275 2.55 2.14 -24.54
N PRO A 276 3.55 1.27 -24.75
CA PRO A 276 4.46 1.40 -25.88
C PRO A 276 3.70 1.32 -27.20
N LEU A 277 3.94 2.29 -28.08
CA LEU A 277 3.38 2.27 -29.43
C LEU A 277 4.35 1.58 -30.38
N ASP A 278 3.84 0.76 -31.30
CA ASP A 278 4.66 0.20 -32.38
C ASP A 278 5.03 1.26 -33.44
N GLU A 279 5.87 0.89 -34.42
CA GLU A 279 6.32 1.84 -35.44
C GLU A 279 5.16 2.39 -36.31
N ALA A 280 4.15 1.56 -36.58
CA ALA A 280 2.99 1.97 -37.37
C ALA A 280 2.12 2.95 -36.58
N GLU A 281 1.87 2.66 -35.31
CA GLU A 281 1.09 3.50 -34.39
C GLU A 281 1.77 4.85 -34.11
N GLN A 282 3.10 4.87 -33.94
CA GLN A 282 3.86 6.11 -33.78
C GLN A 282 3.80 7.00 -35.03
N SER A 283 3.59 6.41 -36.21
CA SER A 283 3.54 7.13 -37.49
C SER A 283 2.11 7.51 -37.92
N ALA A 284 1.09 7.03 -37.21
CA ALA A 284 -0.30 7.23 -37.58
C ALA A 284 -0.80 8.63 -37.17
N GLU A 285 -1.56 9.28 -38.05
CA GLU A 285 -2.26 10.54 -37.73
C GLU A 285 -3.48 10.31 -36.81
N THR A 286 -4.06 9.12 -36.89
CA THR A 286 -5.24 8.71 -36.12
C THR A 286 -5.01 7.36 -35.48
N LEU A 287 -5.30 7.25 -34.19
CA LEU A 287 -5.32 6.01 -33.42
C LEU A 287 -6.73 5.72 -32.92
N TYR A 288 -7.05 4.44 -32.83
CA TYR A 288 -8.30 3.90 -32.32
C TYR A 288 -7.99 3.22 -30.98
N VAL A 289 -8.53 3.76 -29.90
CA VAL A 289 -8.17 3.34 -28.54
C VAL A 289 -9.40 2.78 -27.86
N ALA A 290 -9.37 1.48 -27.55
CA ALA A 290 -10.41 0.82 -26.78
C ALA A 290 -9.99 0.75 -25.32
N ILE A 291 -10.74 1.41 -24.43
CA ILE A 291 -10.45 1.47 -22.99
C ILE A 291 -11.64 0.90 -22.23
N HIS A 292 -11.46 -0.31 -21.73
CA HIS A 292 -12.46 -1.05 -20.95
C HIS A 292 -11.97 -1.21 -19.52
N VAL A 293 -12.78 -0.84 -18.54
CA VAL A 293 -12.40 -0.82 -17.12
C VAL A 293 -13.50 -1.49 -16.30
N GLY A 294 -13.12 -2.38 -15.39
CA GLY A 294 -14.00 -2.84 -14.33
C GLY A 294 -13.96 -1.85 -13.18
N VAL A 295 -15.10 -1.24 -12.84
CA VAL A 295 -15.21 -0.24 -11.79
C VAL A 295 -16.13 -0.74 -10.69
N ALA A 296 -15.57 -0.97 -9.51
CA ALA A 296 -16.30 -1.26 -8.28
C ALA A 296 -16.61 0.02 -7.50
N THR A 297 -17.51 -0.07 -6.54
CA THR A 297 -17.70 0.97 -5.52
C THR A 297 -16.91 0.62 -4.26
N TYR A 298 -16.62 1.61 -3.43
CA TYR A 298 -16.14 1.37 -2.07
C TYR A 298 -17.06 2.04 -1.04
N THR A 299 -17.15 1.43 0.13
CA THR A 299 -17.94 1.96 1.25
C THR A 299 -17.04 2.27 2.42
N CYS A 300 -17.02 3.53 2.86
CA CYS A 300 -16.27 3.95 4.04
C CYS A 300 -17.14 3.86 5.30
N SER A 301 -16.68 3.16 6.33
CA SER A 301 -17.39 3.03 7.62
C SER A 301 -17.32 4.33 8.41
N SER A 302 -18.44 5.04 8.57
CA SER A 302 -18.52 6.29 9.35
C SER A 302 -18.02 6.17 10.78
#